data_AF-A0A7K3Y6X2-F1
#
_entry.id   AF-A0A7K3Y6X2-F1
#
_cell.length_a   1.000
_cell.length_b   1.000
_cell.length_c   1.000
_cell.angle_alpha   90.00
_cell.angle_beta   90.00
_cell.angle_gamma   90.00
#
_symmetry.space_group_name_H-M   'P 1'
#
loop_
_entity.id
_entity.type
_entity.pdbx_description
1 polymer ?
#
loop_
_entity_poly.entity_id
_entity_poly.type
_entity_poly.pdbx_seq_one_letter_code
_entity_poly.pdbx_strand_id
1 'polypeptide(L)' 'MRYIVTGGAGFIGSNLADTFAQDHDVTIIDNLATGSARRRSSTSSTTPGWSSLRGASPVSR' A
#
# COMPACT_ATOMS: atom_id res chain seq x y z
N MET A 1 -4.55 -12.61 -8.28
CA MET A 1 -4.58 -13.15 -6.90
C MET A 1 -4.38 -12.01 -5.90
N ARG A 2 -4.50 -12.25 -4.59
CA ARG A 2 -4.19 -11.27 -3.54
C ARG A 2 -2.93 -11.66 -2.80
N TYR A 3 -1.97 -10.74 -2.71
CA TYR A 3 -0.69 -10.96 -2.05
C TYR A 3 -0.47 -9.96 -0.91
N ILE A 4 0.17 -10.42 0.16
CA ILE A 4 0.71 -9.57 1.22
C ILE A 4 2.22 -9.65 1.15
N VAL A 5 2.89 -8.50 1.03
CA VAL A 5 4.35 -8.40 1.00
C VAL A 5 4.82 -7.70 2.27
N THR A 6 5.50 -8.43 3.15
CA THR A 6 6.18 -7.87 4.33
C THR A 6 7.57 -7.36 3.95
N GLY A 7 7.98 -6.20 4.44
CA GLY A 7 9.28 -5.61 4.06
C GLY A 7 9.30 -5.04 2.64
N GLY A 8 8.14 -4.64 2.11
CA GLY A 8 7.97 -4.18 0.74
C GLY A 8 8.62 -2.84 0.40
N ALA A 9 9.11 -2.08 1.38
CA ALA A 9 9.95 -0.89 1.15
C ALA A 9 11.45 -1.22 1.07
N GLY A 10 11.84 -2.48 1.32
CA GLY A 10 13.22 -2.97 1.20
C GLY A 10 13.67 -3.22 -0.23
N PHE A 11 14.95 -3.56 -0.42
CA PHE A 11 15.54 -3.80 -1.76
C PHE A 11 14.83 -4.88 -2.55
N ILE A 12 14.55 -6.03 -1.93
CA ILE A 12 13.89 -7.16 -2.59
C ILE A 12 12.37 -6.94 -2.61
N GLY A 13 11.80 -6.49 -1.48
CA GLY A 13 10.36 -6.33 -1.32
C GLY A 13 9.75 -5.32 -2.29
N SER A 14 10.45 -4.23 -2.60
CA SER A 14 9.97 -3.20 -3.54
C SER A 14 9.87 -3.73 -4.96
N ASN A 15 10.94 -4.36 -5.47
CA ASN A 15 10.92 -4.98 -6.80
C ASN A 15 9.88 -6.10 -6.90
N LEU A 16 9.70 -6.88 -5.83
CA LEU A 16 8.70 -7.95 -5.78
C LEU A 16 7.27 -7.38 -5.84
N ALA A 17 7.00 -6.34 -5.04
CA ALA A 17 5.70 -5.68 -5.01
C ALA A 17 5.37 -5.02 -6.35
N ASP A 18 6.32 -4.32 -6.96
CA ASP A 18 6.16 -3.68 -8.28
C ASP A 18 5.86 -4.69 -9.39
N THR A 19 6.50 -5.86 -9.33
CA THR A 19 6.28 -6.95 -10.30
C THR A 19 4.89 -7.55 -10.14
N PHE A 20 4.48 -7.88 -8.92
CA PHE A 20 3.16 -8.48 -8.70
C PHE A 20 2.00 -7.51 -8.88
N ALA A 21 2.20 -6.22 -8.63
CA ALA A 21 1.17 -5.20 -8.80
C ALA A 21 0.72 -5.02 -10.27
N GLN A 22 1.45 -5.57 -11.25
CA GLN A 22 1.06 -5.53 -12.66
C GLN A 22 -0.25 -6.28 -12.92
N ASP A 23 -0.42 -7.45 -12.29
CA ASP A 23 -1.52 -8.37 -12.59
C ASP A 23 -2.32 -8.80 -11.34
N HIS A 24 -1.89 -8.35 -10.15
CA HIS A 24 -2.41 -8.80 -8.87
C HIS A 24 -2.63 -7.67 -7.87
N ASP A 25 -3.53 -7.91 -6.91
CA ASP A 25 -3.82 -6.99 -5.82
C ASP A 25 -2.81 -7.24 -4.68
N VAL A 26 -1.98 -6.24 -4.40
CA VAL A 26 -0.82 -6.35 -3.50
C VAL A 26 -0.98 -5.37 -2.34
N THR A 27 -0.92 -5.89 -1.11
CA THR A 27 -0.84 -5.08 0.11
C THR A 27 0.57 -5.17 0.71
N ILE A 28 1.20 -4.03 0.96
CA ILE A 28 2.53 -3.96 1.57
C ILE A 28 2.41 -3.67 3.07
N ILE A 29 3.18 -4.40 3.88
CA ILE A 29 3.36 -4.13 5.31
C ILE A 29 4.85 -3.94 5.57
N ASP A 30 5.26 -2.77 6.05
CA ASP A 30 6.67 -2.46 6.32
C ASP A 30 6.80 -1.60 7.58
N ASN A 31 7.80 -1.89 8.40
CA ASN A 31 8.09 -1.14 9.64
C ASN A 31 9.14 -0.02 9.43
N LEU A 32 9.67 0.11 8.22
CA LEU A 32 10.67 1.07 7.76
C LEU A 32 11.98 1.06 8.56
N ALA A 33 12.25 0.00 9.34
CA ALA A 33 13.37 -0.03 10.28
C ALA A 33 14.75 0.01 9.62
N THR A 34 14.85 -0.46 8.37
CA THR A 34 16.09 -0.48 7.57
C THR A 34 16.03 0.46 6.36
N GLY A 35 14.96 1.26 6.26
CA GLY A 35 14.74 2.20 5.16
C GLY A 35 15.76 3.33 5.19
N SER A 36 16.89 3.13 4.51
CA SER A 36 17.82 4.22 4.18
C SER A 36 17.02 5.41 3.67
N ALA A 37 17.17 6.56 4.32
CA ALA A 37 16.46 7.83 4.09
C ALA A 37 16.51 8.38 2.64
N ARG A 38 17.04 7.62 1.68
CA ARG A 38 17.40 8.01 0.32
C ARG A 38 16.38 7.62 -0.77
N ARG A 39 15.41 6.73 -0.51
CA ARG A 39 14.37 6.38 -1.50
C ARG A 39 12.99 6.86 -1.05
N ARG A 40 12.75 8.16 -1.17
CA ARG A 40 11.38 8.69 -1.31
C ARG A 40 11.18 8.94 -2.80
N SER A 41 10.68 7.96 -3.55
CA SER A 41 10.09 8.27 -4.85
C SER A 41 8.82 9.06 -4.56
N SER A 42 8.82 10.32 -5.00
CA SER A 42 7.65 11.17 -5.04
C SER A 42 6.66 10.60 -6.04
N THR A 43 5.86 9.61 -5.62
CA THR A 43 4.67 9.21 -6.36
C THR A 43 3.48 9.54 -5.49
N SER A 44 2.92 10.73 -5.70
CA SER A 44 1.60 11.09 -5.22
C SER A 44 0.57 10.19 -5.92
N SER A 45 0.16 9.10 -5.26
CA SER A 45 -1.02 8.35 -5.68
C SER A 45 -2.27 9.10 -5.22
N THR A 46 -2.71 10.05 -6.04
CA THR A 46 -4.12 10.44 -6.04
C THR A 46 -4.90 9.27 -6.61
N THR A 47 -5.53 8.46 -5.76
CA THR A 47 -6.61 7.57 -6.19
C THR A 47 -7.92 8.32 -6.06
N PRO A 48 -8.61 8.71 -7.15
CA PRO A 48 -10.00 9.13 -7.06
C PRO A 48 -10.83 7.85 -6.86
N GLY A 49 -11.32 7.62 -5.65
CA GLY A 49 -12.21 6.48 -5.40
C GLY A 49 -12.45 6.09 -3.95
N TRP A 50 -11.64 6.55 -3.00
CA TRP A 50 -11.87 6.25 -1.59
C TRP A 50 -12.51 7.42 -0.83
N SER A 51 -13.72 7.80 -1.23
CA SER A 51 -14.57 8.72 -0.47
C SER A 51 -16.01 8.21 -0.44
N SER A 52 -16.31 7.23 0.42
CA SER A 52 -17.66 7.08 1.03
C SER A 52 -17.90 5.88 1.95
N LEU A 53 -16.98 4.92 2.15
CA LEU A 53 -17.26 3.78 3.04
C LEU A 53 -16.83 3.95 4.51
N ARG A 54 -16.89 5.19 5.04
CA ARG A 54 -16.93 5.41 6.49
C ARG A 54 -18.16 6.24 6.82
N GLY A 55 -19.23 5.58 7.27
CA GLY A 55 -20.36 6.27 7.89
C GLY A 55 -21.74 5.66 7.66
N ALA A 56 -21.91 4.33 7.74
CA ALA A 56 -23.24 3.77 7.97
C ALA A 56 -23.53 3.77 9.49
N SER A 57 -24.39 4.73 9.88
CA SER A 57 -25.26 4.85 11.06
C SER A 57 -24.69 4.86 12.49
N PRO A 58 -24.94 5.96 13.24
CA PRO A 58 -25.47 5.86 14.59
C PRO A 58 -27.01 5.85 14.55
N VAL A 59 -27.53 4.77 15.12
CA VAL A 59 -28.83 4.59 15.78
C VAL A 59 -29.69 5.85 16.04
N SER A 60 -30.99 5.69 15.71
CA SER A 60 -32.21 6.26 16.31
C SER A 60 -32.73 7.66 15.92
N ARG A 61 -34.02 7.61 15.53
CA ARG A 61 -35.04 8.66 15.32
C ARG A 61 -35.11 9.31 13.95
#